data_AF-A0A7S3I0P2-F1
#
_entry.id   AF-A0A7S3I0P2-F1
#
_cell.length_a   1.000
_cell.length_b   1.000
_cell.length_c   1.000
_cell.angle_alpha   90.00
_cell.angle_beta   90.00
_cell.angle_gamma   90.00
#
_symmetry.space_group_name_H-M   'P 1'
#
loop_
_entity.id
_entity.type
_entity.pdbx_description
1 polymer ?
#
loop_
_entity_poly.entity_id
_entity_poly.type
_entity_poly.pdbx_seq_one_letter_code
_entity_poly.pdbx_strand_id
1 'polypeptide(L)'
;MAQQHSNPFSHINHWVKGEVWCLEALQEAIDMKNKCDDKKRSTEKEIVSLTETINKLNANKFTFGSMFKSESGKKEDAMQKETLRAELQKDSALYDVLKKYLTIYLATVAIPSYKTQRIQAYVRAMGRMADAEVRNAENTYDCWNNFQKTIISYNIKY
;
A
#
# COMPACT_ATOMS: atom_id res chain seq x y z
N MET A 1 -14.91 -17.17 -41.79
CA MET A 1 -14.40 -17.41 -40.42
C MET A 1 -15.34 -16.68 -39.47
N ALA A 2 -15.89 -17.34 -38.46
CA ALA A 2 -16.75 -16.68 -37.48
C ALA A 2 -15.91 -15.66 -36.69
N GLN A 3 -16.27 -14.37 -36.74
CA GLN A 3 -15.67 -13.36 -35.88
C GLN A 3 -16.08 -13.67 -34.43
N GLN A 4 -15.09 -13.91 -33.57
CA GLN A 4 -15.32 -14.29 -32.19
C GLN A 4 -15.83 -13.10 -31.40
N HIS A 5 -17.02 -13.21 -30.80
CA HIS A 5 -17.53 -12.20 -29.88
C HIS A 5 -16.60 -12.07 -28.67
N SER A 6 -16.34 -10.82 -28.28
CA SER A 6 -15.59 -10.51 -27.07
C SER A 6 -16.53 -10.44 -25.87
N ASN A 7 -16.08 -10.75 -24.66
CA ASN A 7 -16.87 -10.52 -23.44
C ASN A 7 -16.61 -9.09 -22.92
N PRO A 8 -17.54 -8.14 -23.08
CA PRO A 8 -17.32 -6.75 -22.70
C PRO A 8 -17.16 -6.56 -21.18
N PHE A 9 -17.79 -7.42 -20.37
CA PHE A 9 -17.74 -7.37 -18.91
C PHE A 9 -16.36 -7.71 -18.33
N SER A 10 -15.47 -8.31 -19.12
CA SER A 10 -14.10 -8.56 -18.69
C SER A 10 -13.36 -7.26 -18.34
N HIS A 11 -13.64 -6.15 -19.04
CA HIS A 11 -13.05 -4.85 -18.77
C HIS A 11 -13.49 -4.28 -17.42
N ILE A 12 -14.78 -4.42 -17.08
CA ILE A 12 -15.32 -3.99 -15.79
C ILE A 12 -14.78 -4.85 -14.65
N ASN A 13 -14.71 -6.18 -14.83
CA ASN A 13 -14.14 -7.08 -13.83
C ASN A 13 -12.68 -6.71 -13.50
N HIS A 14 -11.85 -6.48 -14.52
CA HIS A 14 -10.46 -6.05 -14.31
C HIS A 14 -10.35 -4.69 -13.64
N TRP A 15 -11.23 -3.74 -13.97
CA TRP A 15 -11.27 -2.45 -13.28
C TRP A 15 -11.62 -2.60 -11.80
N VAL A 16 -12.66 -3.36 -11.46
CA VAL A 16 -13.06 -3.59 -10.06
C VAL A 16 -11.93 -4.23 -9.26
N LYS A 17 -11.23 -5.23 -9.81
CA LYS A 17 -10.05 -5.82 -9.16
C LYS A 17 -8.96 -4.77 -8.91
N GLY A 18 -8.70 -3.93 -9.91
CA GLY A 18 -7.74 -2.83 -9.80
C GLY A 18 -8.15 -1.78 -8.76
N GLU A 19 -9.44 -1.48 -8.60
CA GLU A 19 -9.94 -0.60 -7.53
C GLU A 19 -9.64 -1.18 -6.15
N VAL A 20 -9.94 -2.46 -5.94
CA VAL A 20 -9.69 -3.14 -4.65
C VAL A 20 -8.22 -3.06 -4.27
N TRP A 21 -7.31 -3.42 -5.18
CA TRP A 21 -5.87 -3.36 -4.90
C TRP A 21 -5.37 -1.95 -4.60
N CYS A 22 -5.89 -0.94 -5.32
CA CYS A 22 -5.50 0.45 -5.05
C CYS A 22 -6.04 0.95 -3.70
N LEU A 23 -7.25 0.52 -3.29
CA LEU A 23 -7.80 0.83 -1.97
C LEU A 23 -6.98 0.17 -0.86
N GLU A 24 -6.67 -1.12 -1.00
CA GLU A 24 -5.85 -1.87 -0.05
C GLU A 24 -4.47 -1.21 0.14
N ALA A 25 -3.81 -0.82 -0.95
CA ALA A 25 -2.53 -0.11 -0.87
C ALA A 25 -2.63 1.25 -0.16
N LEU A 26 -3.72 2.00 -0.40
CA LEU A 26 -3.94 3.28 0.29
C LEU A 26 -4.20 3.07 1.78
N GLN A 27 -4.95 2.04 2.14
CA GLN A 27 -5.21 1.66 3.53
C GLN A 27 -3.92 1.24 4.23
N GLU A 28 -3.09 0.41 3.59
CA GLU A 28 -1.80 0.00 4.13
C GLU A 28 -0.88 1.20 4.36
N ALA A 29 -0.85 2.17 3.45
CA ALA A 29 -0.08 3.39 3.61
C ALA A 29 -0.53 4.22 4.84
N ILE A 30 -1.85 4.31 5.09
CA ILE A 30 -2.41 4.95 6.27
C ILE A 30 -1.99 4.20 7.54
N ASP A 31 -2.06 2.87 7.53
CA ASP A 31 -1.68 2.03 8.66
C ASP A 31 -0.19 2.16 8.97
N MET A 32 0.67 2.21 7.96
CA MET A 32 2.12 2.45 8.13
C MET A 32 2.41 3.82 8.74
N LYS A 33 1.64 4.86 8.37
CA LYS A 33 1.73 6.18 9.00
C LYS A 33 1.28 6.13 10.47
N ASN A 34 0.29 5.31 10.82
CA ASN A 34 -0.15 5.14 12.21
C ASN A 34 0.86 4.31 13.04
N LYS A 35 1.51 3.29 12.45
CA LYS A 35 2.57 2.49 13.09
C LYS A 35 3.78 3.32 13.55
N CYS A 36 3.94 4.55 13.07
CA CYS A 36 4.94 5.47 13.60
C CYS A 36 4.71 5.78 15.09
N ASP A 37 3.45 5.87 15.54
CA ASP A 37 3.12 6.09 16.96
C ASP A 37 3.50 4.88 17.81
N ASP A 38 3.25 3.66 17.30
CA ASP A 38 3.59 2.43 18.01
C ASP A 38 5.11 2.26 18.14
N LYS A 39 5.85 2.57 17.07
CA LYS A 39 7.32 2.57 17.10
C LYS A 39 7.85 3.60 18.10
N LYS A 40 7.31 4.82 18.08
CA LYS A 40 7.68 5.86 19.04
C LYS A 40 7.45 5.39 20.48
N ARG A 41 6.27 4.86 20.80
CA ARG A 41 5.95 4.34 22.14
C ARG A 41 6.88 3.20 22.55
N SER A 42 7.26 2.32 21.63
CA SER A 42 8.22 1.24 21.90
C SER A 42 9.60 1.81 22.23
N THR A 43 10.07 2.77 21.44
CA THR A 43 11.34 3.47 21.68
C THR A 43 11.34 4.23 23.01
N GLU A 44 10.24 4.90 23.37
CA GLU A 44 10.09 5.58 24.65
C GLU A 44 10.18 4.62 25.85
N LYS A 45 9.56 3.44 25.76
CA LYS A 45 9.69 2.41 26.80
C LYS A 45 11.13 1.91 26.94
N GLU A 46 11.83 1.75 25.82
CA GLU A 46 13.23 1.34 25.82
C GLU A 46 14.14 2.40 26.45
N ILE A 47 13.92 3.69 26.14
CA ILE A 47 14.62 4.81 26.77
C ILE A 47 14.45 4.78 28.29
N VAL A 48 13.22 4.54 28.79
CA VAL A 48 12.95 4.44 30.23
C VAL A 48 13.73 3.27 30.84
N SER A 49 13.66 2.09 30.22
CA SER A 49 14.38 0.89 30.69
C SER A 49 15.91 1.08 30.72
N LEU A 50 16.47 1.71 29.69
CA LEU A 50 17.89 2.05 29.65
C LEU A 50 18.25 3.04 30.75
N THR A 51 17.43 4.07 30.96
CA THR A 51 17.64 5.07 32.02
C THR A 51 17.70 4.41 33.41
N GLU A 52 16.78 3.48 33.69
CA GLU A 52 16.81 2.72 34.94
C GLU A 52 18.08 1.87 35.08
N THR A 53 18.52 1.23 33.99
CA THR A 53 19.72 0.39 33.97
C THR A 53 20.98 1.21 34.20
N ILE A 54 21.11 2.36 33.52
CA ILE A 54 22.21 3.32 33.71
C ILE A 54 22.26 3.80 35.17
N ASN A 55 21.11 4.16 35.75
CA ASN A 55 21.03 4.59 37.15
C ASN A 55 21.46 3.48 38.12
N LYS A 56 21.11 2.21 37.85
CA LYS A 56 21.57 1.06 38.65
C LYS A 56 23.08 0.87 38.52
N LEU A 57 23.64 0.93 37.31
CA LEU A 57 25.07 0.79 37.07
C LEU A 57 25.87 1.91 37.75
N ASN A 58 25.44 3.16 37.62
CA ASN A 58 26.08 4.33 38.25
C ASN A 58 26.01 4.29 39.78
N ALA A 59 24.93 3.74 40.34
CA ALA A 59 24.79 3.53 41.78
C ALA A 59 25.49 2.25 42.28
N ASN A 60 26.28 1.57 41.45
CA ASN A 60 26.90 0.27 41.73
C ASN A 60 25.91 -0.82 42.17
N LYS A 61 24.61 -0.65 41.87
CA LYS A 61 23.56 -1.61 42.19
C LYS A 61 23.65 -2.82 41.28
N PHE A 62 23.15 -3.94 41.76
CA PHE A 62 23.12 -5.20 41.03
C PHE A 62 22.34 -5.07 39.72
N THR A 63 22.96 -5.48 38.60
CA THR A 63 22.27 -5.78 37.34
C THR A 63 22.77 -7.13 36.83
N PHE A 64 21.88 -7.96 36.28
CA PHE A 64 22.23 -9.33 35.85
C PHE A 64 23.38 -9.34 34.82
N GLY A 65 23.45 -8.36 33.92
CA GLY A 65 24.54 -8.23 32.95
C GLY A 65 25.87 -7.71 33.52
N SER A 66 25.88 -7.17 34.75
CA SER A 66 27.07 -6.59 35.38
C SER A 66 27.63 -7.43 36.53
N MET A 67 27.07 -8.62 36.79
CA MET A 67 27.43 -9.45 37.97
C MET A 67 28.91 -9.84 38.00
N PHE A 68 29.52 -10.03 36.82
CA PHE A 68 30.93 -10.40 36.67
C PHE A 68 31.83 -9.25 36.20
N LYS A 69 31.29 -8.03 36.03
CA LYS A 69 32.05 -6.88 35.55
C LYS A 69 32.74 -6.15 36.70
N SER A 70 33.99 -5.77 36.48
CA SER A 70 34.73 -4.85 37.35
C SER A 70 34.03 -3.49 37.41
N GLU A 71 34.39 -2.64 38.38
CA GLU A 71 33.88 -1.27 38.45
C GLU A 71 34.15 -0.47 37.16
N SER A 72 35.34 -0.63 36.56
CA SER A 72 35.65 -0.05 35.25
C SER A 72 34.73 -0.57 34.15
N GLY A 73 34.47 -1.88 34.10
CA GLY A 73 33.56 -2.49 33.13
C GLY A 73 32.09 -2.07 33.32
N LYS A 74 31.67 -1.77 34.54
CA LYS A 74 30.34 -1.20 34.83
C LYS A 74 30.21 0.23 34.31
N LYS A 75 31.24 1.06 34.48
CA LYS A 75 31.29 2.44 33.95
C LYS A 75 31.28 2.45 32.43
N GLU A 76 32.03 1.57 31.79
CA GLU A 76 32.05 1.44 30.33
C GLU A 76 30.68 1.01 29.78
N ASP A 77 30.03 0.01 30.41
CA ASP A 77 28.68 -0.43 30.02
C ASP A 77 27.62 0.67 30.20
N ALA A 78 27.72 1.45 31.29
CA ALA A 78 26.84 2.60 31.50
C ALA A 78 27.03 3.65 30.40
N MET A 79 28.27 3.93 30.00
CA MET A 79 28.59 4.87 28.94
C MET A 79 28.08 4.41 27.57
N GLN A 80 28.22 3.13 27.24
CA GLN A 80 27.65 2.56 26.00
C GLN A 80 26.12 2.68 25.96
N LYS A 81 25.44 2.40 27.09
CA LYS A 81 23.99 2.55 27.20
C LYS A 81 23.54 4.01 27.13
N GLU A 82 24.34 4.93 27.65
CA GLU A 82 24.07 6.37 27.56
C GLU A 82 24.08 6.85 26.10
N THR A 83 25.06 6.39 25.32
CA THR A 83 25.13 6.66 23.87
C THR A 83 23.89 6.12 23.15
N LEU A 84 23.52 4.86 23.38
CA LEU A 84 22.32 4.26 22.78
C LEU A 84 21.04 5.01 23.18
N ARG A 85 20.93 5.41 24.46
CA ARG A 85 19.77 6.19 24.94
C ARG A 85 19.66 7.53 24.20
N ALA A 86 20.79 8.22 23.99
CA ALA A 86 20.81 9.49 23.26
C ALA A 86 20.39 9.32 21.80
N GLU A 87 20.81 8.24 21.14
CA GLU A 87 20.35 7.89 19.79
C GLU A 87 18.84 7.64 19.75
N LEU A 88 18.32 6.81 20.66
CA LEU A 88 16.89 6.52 20.74
C LEU A 88 16.03 7.76 21.06
N GLN A 89 16.54 8.69 21.87
CA GLN A 89 15.87 9.98 22.12
C GLN A 89 15.73 10.80 20.84
N LYS A 90 16.76 10.81 19.99
CA LYS A 90 16.71 11.44 18.67
C LYS A 90 15.70 10.73 17.78
N ASP A 91 15.71 9.40 17.73
CA ASP A 91 14.78 8.62 16.92
C ASP A 91 13.32 8.82 17.33
N SER A 92 13.05 8.90 18.63
CA SER A 92 11.71 9.21 19.15
C SER A 92 11.15 10.52 18.59
N ALA A 93 11.98 11.58 18.55
CA ALA A 93 11.60 12.86 17.95
C ALA A 93 11.44 12.76 16.42
N LEU A 94 12.27 11.96 15.75
CA LEU A 94 12.17 11.75 14.31
C LEU A 94 10.89 11.03 13.89
N TYR A 95 10.31 10.15 14.72
CA TYR A 95 9.03 9.52 14.41
C TYR A 95 7.88 10.54 14.28
N ASP A 96 7.85 11.59 15.11
CA ASP A 96 6.85 12.66 14.98
C ASP A 96 7.01 13.42 13.67
N VAL A 97 8.26 13.73 13.31
CA VAL A 97 8.61 14.43 12.07
C VAL A 97 8.20 13.58 10.87
N LEU A 98 8.55 12.30 10.87
CA LEU A 98 8.20 11.34 9.82
C LEU A 98 6.68 11.24 9.66
N LYS A 99 5.95 11.07 10.76
CA LYS A 99 4.47 11.00 10.74
C LYS A 99 3.87 12.27 10.16
N LYS A 100 4.41 13.44 10.47
CA LYS A 100 3.96 14.72 9.91
C LYS A 100 4.17 14.76 8.39
N TYR A 101 5.35 14.36 7.90
CA TYR A 101 5.62 14.27 6.47
C TYR A 101 4.65 13.31 5.76
N LEU A 102 4.46 12.11 6.31
CA LEU A 102 3.54 11.12 5.75
C LEU A 102 2.10 11.64 5.73
N THR A 103 1.66 12.32 6.78
CA THR A 103 0.32 12.91 6.87
C THR A 103 0.11 13.98 5.81
N ILE A 104 1.08 14.87 5.63
CA ILE A 104 1.02 15.92 4.60
C ILE A 104 0.99 15.27 3.22
N TYR A 105 1.92 14.35 2.93
CA TYR A 105 2.01 13.69 1.64
C TYR A 105 0.73 12.91 1.28
N LEU A 106 0.17 12.16 2.24
CA LEU A 106 -1.09 11.45 2.03
C LEU A 106 -2.21 12.41 1.66
N ALA A 107 -2.31 13.53 2.38
CA ALA A 107 -3.37 14.52 2.18
C ALA A 107 -3.21 15.33 0.88
N THR A 108 -1.99 15.73 0.53
CA THR A 108 -1.75 16.69 -0.58
C THR A 108 -1.38 16.01 -1.90
N VAL A 109 -0.85 14.79 -1.87
CA VAL A 109 -0.36 14.09 -3.07
C VAL A 109 -1.11 12.78 -3.27
N ALA A 110 -1.03 11.85 -2.31
CA ALA A 110 -1.48 10.48 -2.54
C ALA A 110 -3.01 10.36 -2.72
N ILE A 111 -3.80 10.92 -1.80
CA ILE A 111 -5.27 10.86 -1.86
C ILE A 111 -5.81 11.61 -3.08
N PRO A 112 -5.36 12.84 -3.40
CA PRO A 112 -5.79 13.52 -4.62
C PRO A 112 -5.45 12.73 -5.89
N SER A 113 -4.20 12.25 -6.00
CA SER A 113 -3.77 11.45 -7.15
C SER A 113 -4.59 10.16 -7.27
N TYR A 114 -4.85 9.47 -6.17
CA TYR A 114 -5.71 8.30 -6.12
C TYR A 114 -7.08 8.61 -6.74
N LYS A 115 -7.78 9.64 -6.24
CA LYS A 115 -9.12 10.04 -6.73
C LYS A 115 -9.12 10.30 -8.24
N THR A 116 -8.17 11.08 -8.74
CA THR A 116 -8.05 11.37 -10.18
C THR A 116 -7.83 10.10 -10.99
N GLN A 117 -6.94 9.22 -10.54
CA GLN A 117 -6.64 7.98 -11.25
C GLN A 117 -7.83 7.01 -11.29
N ARG A 118 -8.64 6.93 -10.22
CA ARG A 118 -9.81 6.03 -10.19
C ARG A 118 -10.89 6.47 -11.18
N ILE A 119 -11.15 7.77 -11.27
CA ILE A 119 -12.08 8.33 -12.26
C ILE A 119 -11.61 7.99 -13.68
N GLN A 120 -10.32 8.21 -13.97
CA GLN A 120 -9.75 7.88 -15.28
C GLN A 120 -9.76 6.38 -15.58
N ALA A 121 -9.53 5.53 -14.58
CA ALA A 121 -9.61 4.08 -14.72
C ALA A 121 -11.03 3.63 -15.06
N TYR A 122 -12.03 4.16 -14.34
CA TYR A 122 -13.45 3.89 -14.60
C TYR A 122 -13.85 4.29 -16.02
N VAL A 123 -13.56 5.53 -16.43
CA VAL A 123 -13.90 6.03 -17.77
C VAL A 123 -13.28 5.15 -18.85
N ARG A 124 -12.01 4.76 -18.69
CA ARG A 124 -11.34 3.85 -19.63
C ARG A 124 -11.97 2.47 -19.68
N ALA A 125 -12.37 1.91 -18.54
CA ALA A 125 -12.99 0.60 -18.47
C ALA A 125 -14.38 0.59 -19.15
N MET A 126 -15.19 1.61 -18.86
CA MET A 126 -16.50 1.80 -19.50
C MET A 126 -16.37 2.02 -21.01
N GLY A 127 -15.42 2.85 -21.45
CA GLY A 127 -15.16 3.06 -22.88
C GLY A 127 -14.81 1.76 -23.59
N ARG A 128 -13.91 0.95 -23.01
CA ARG A 128 -13.53 -0.35 -23.59
C ARG A 128 -14.69 -1.35 -23.62
N MET A 129 -15.56 -1.34 -22.61
CA MET A 129 -16.76 -2.16 -22.59
C MET A 129 -17.70 -1.75 -23.73
N ALA A 130 -18.01 -0.45 -23.87
CA ALA A 130 -18.86 0.05 -24.93
C ALA A 130 -18.29 -0.27 -26.32
N ASP A 131 -16.99 -0.07 -26.54
CA ASP A 131 -16.33 -0.42 -27.80
C ASP A 131 -16.40 -1.92 -28.12
N ALA A 132 -16.36 -2.78 -27.09
CA ALA A 132 -16.51 -4.23 -27.25
C ALA A 132 -17.96 -4.61 -27.59
N GLU A 133 -18.95 -3.94 -26.99
CA GLU A 133 -20.37 -4.13 -27.32
C GLU A 133 -20.71 -3.70 -28.75
N VAL A 134 -20.23 -2.52 -29.18
CA VAL A 134 -20.41 -2.03 -30.55
C VAL A 134 -19.83 -3.01 -31.56
N ARG A 135 -18.59 -3.48 -31.35
CA ARG A 135 -17.96 -4.47 -32.24
C ARG A 135 -18.70 -5.80 -32.25
N ASN A 136 -19.25 -6.24 -31.11
CA ASN A 136 -20.07 -7.45 -31.06
C ASN A 136 -21.38 -7.27 -31.86
N ALA A 137 -22.01 -6.10 -31.79
CA ALA A 137 -23.19 -5.79 -32.58
C ALA A 137 -22.89 -5.75 -34.08
N GLU A 138 -21.78 -5.12 -34.49
CA GLU A 138 -21.30 -5.11 -35.87
C GLU A 138 -21.06 -6.54 -36.40
N ASN A 139 -20.35 -7.38 -35.64
CA ASN A 139 -20.13 -8.79 -36.00
C ASN A 139 -21.44 -9.56 -36.14
N THR A 140 -22.44 -9.26 -35.29
CA THR A 140 -23.77 -9.89 -35.36
C THR A 140 -24.49 -9.48 -36.64
N TYR A 141 -24.48 -8.17 -36.96
CA TYR A 141 -25.05 -7.64 -38.19
C TYR A 141 -24.40 -8.25 -39.43
N ASP A 142 -23.07 -8.33 -39.47
CA ASP A 142 -22.31 -8.92 -40.58
C ASP A 142 -22.63 -10.42 -40.74
N CYS A 143 -22.77 -11.15 -39.63
CA CYS A 143 -23.18 -12.55 -39.65
C CYS A 143 -24.55 -12.72 -40.33
N TRP A 144 -25.55 -11.94 -39.92
CA TRP A 144 -26.89 -11.98 -40.53
C TRP A 144 -26.90 -11.57 -42.00
N ASN A 145 -26.15 -10.52 -42.35
CA ASN A 145 -26.04 -10.06 -43.73
C ASN A 145 -25.40 -11.15 -44.62
N ASN A 146 -24.35 -11.81 -44.14
CA ASN A 146 -23.71 -12.92 -44.86
C ASN A 146 -24.63 -14.14 -44.96
N PHE A 147 -25.39 -14.45 -43.92
CA PHE A 147 -26.40 -15.51 -43.95
C PHE A 147 -27.47 -15.24 -45.01
N GLN A 148 -28.01 -14.01 -45.06
CA GLN A 148 -28.98 -13.59 -46.06
C GLN A 148 -28.43 -13.70 -47.49
N LYS A 149 -27.22 -13.19 -47.73
CA LYS A 149 -26.54 -13.32 -49.04
C LYS A 149 -26.38 -14.79 -49.45
N THR A 150 -26.06 -15.65 -48.49
CA THR A 150 -25.93 -17.10 -48.71
C THR A 150 -27.28 -17.69 -49.14
N ILE A 151 -28.38 -17.42 -48.44
CA ILE A 151 -29.73 -17.88 -48.83
C ILE A 151 -30.08 -17.44 -50.26
N ILE A 152 -29.87 -16.17 -50.58
CA ILE A 152 -30.14 -15.62 -51.91
C ILE A 152 -29.31 -16.35 -52.98
N SER A 153 -28.03 -16.63 -52.69
CA SER A 153 -27.14 -17.31 -53.64
C SER A 153 -27.57 -18.74 -53.99
N TYR A 154 -28.22 -19.44 -53.06
CA TYR A 154 -28.76 -20.78 -53.30
C TYR A 154 -30.11 -20.80 -54.01
N ASN A 155 -30.66 -19.62 -54.38
CA ASN A 155 -31.91 -19.48 -55.14
C ASN A 155 -33.06 -20.30 -54.53
N ILE A 156 -33.08 -20.42 -53.20
CA ILE A 156 -34.15 -21.05 -52.44
C ILE A 156 -35.36 -20.13 -52.58
N LYS A 157 -36.14 -20.36 -53.65
CA LYS A 157 -37.48 -19.79 -53.80
C LYS A 157 -38.35 -20.47 -52.75
N TYR A 158 -39.02 -19.65 -51.94
CA TYR A 158 -40.13 -20.08 -51.10
C TYR A 158 -41.16 -20.86 -51.93
#